data_AF-A0A656JK19-F1
#
_entry.id   AF-A0A656JK19-F1
#
_cell.length_a   1.000
_cell.length_b   1.000
_cell.length_c   1.000
_cell.angle_alpha   90.00
_cell.angle_beta   90.00
_cell.angle_gamma   90.00
#
_symmetry.space_group_name_H-M   'P 1'
#
loop_
_entity.id
_entity.type
_entity.pdbx_description
1 polymer ?
#
loop_
_entity_poly.entity_id
_entity_poly.type
_entity_poly.pdbx_seq_one_letter_code
_entity_poly.pdbx_strand_id
1 'polypeptide(L)'
;AEGEHGLGQLAAARGDNALAQQHLLTASKLEPTDEKIRNDLGVVYLNQLKLEQARFQFLTAMELKPSDSLAAVTDAQARAAKIGKSQATPLASVERVAPLRDAPLPEQTDRQSTGVRP
;
A
#
# COMPACT_ATOMS: atom_id res chain seq x y z
N ALA A 1 5.32 -1.55 -29.30
CA ALA A 1 4.78 -1.88 -27.97
C ALA A 1 3.25 -1.98 -27.92
N GLU A 2 2.55 -1.43 -28.91
CA GLU A 2 1.09 -1.26 -28.96
C GLU A 2 0.26 -2.53 -28.69
N GLY A 3 0.67 -3.70 -29.21
CA GLY A 3 -0.05 -4.96 -28.96
C GLY A 3 -0.07 -5.36 -27.49
N GLU A 4 1.08 -5.30 -26.82
CA GLU A 4 1.21 -5.54 -25.37
C GLU A 4 0.46 -4.48 -24.57
N HIS A 5 0.48 -3.22 -25.02
CA HIS A 5 -0.29 -2.15 -24.39
C HIS A 5 -1.79 -2.44 -24.43
N GLY A 6 -2.33 -2.81 -25.58
CA GLY A 6 -3.74 -3.15 -25.75
C GLY A 6 -4.16 -4.38 -24.92
N LEU A 7 -3.33 -5.43 -24.85
CA LEU A 7 -3.56 -6.58 -23.98
C LEU A 7 -3.60 -6.18 -22.50
N GLY A 8 -2.72 -5.28 -22.10
CA GLY A 8 -2.70 -4.68 -20.77
C GLY A 8 -4.00 -3.96 -20.43
N GLN A 9 -4.50 -3.13 -21.34
CA GLN A 9 -5.76 -2.40 -21.17
C GLN A 9 -6.97 -3.35 -21.08
N LEU A 10 -7.01 -4.38 -21.93
CA LEU A 10 -8.08 -5.38 -21.92
C LEU A 10 -8.08 -6.18 -20.61
N ALA A 11 -6.92 -6.57 -20.09
CA ALA A 11 -6.80 -7.26 -18.81
C ALA A 11 -7.23 -6.34 -17.65
N ALA A 12 -6.82 -5.06 -17.66
CA ALA A 12 -7.22 -4.08 -16.65
C ALA A 12 -8.73 -3.85 -16.63
N ALA A 13 -9.37 -3.76 -17.81
CA ALA A 13 -10.82 -3.62 -17.95
C ALA A 13 -11.59 -4.84 -17.40
N ARG A 14 -10.97 -6.03 -17.42
CA ARG A 14 -11.52 -7.27 -16.83
C ARG A 14 -11.25 -7.38 -15.32
N GLY A 15 -10.52 -6.42 -14.73
CA GLY A 15 -10.10 -6.45 -13.34
C GLY A 15 -8.92 -7.38 -13.05
N ASP A 16 -8.33 -8.01 -14.07
CA ASP A 16 -7.12 -8.82 -13.94
C ASP A 16 -5.89 -7.91 -13.92
N ASN A 17 -5.70 -7.24 -12.78
CA ASN A 17 -4.63 -6.29 -12.60
C ASN A 17 -3.24 -6.95 -12.68
N ALA A 18 -3.11 -8.24 -12.36
CA ALA A 18 -1.84 -8.96 -12.42
C ALA A 18 -1.41 -9.19 -13.87
N LEU A 19 -2.32 -9.70 -14.71
CA LEU A 19 -2.07 -9.89 -16.13
C LEU A 19 -1.88 -8.54 -16.85
N ALA A 20 -2.68 -7.53 -16.47
CA ALA A 20 -2.52 -6.17 -16.99
C ALA A 20 -1.10 -5.63 -16.72
N GLN A 21 -0.61 -5.79 -15.49
CA GLN A 21 0.74 -5.37 -15.12
C GLN A 21 1.80 -6.07 -15.98
N GLN A 22 1.67 -7.37 -16.22
CA GLN A 22 2.64 -8.14 -17.01
C GLN A 22 2.75 -7.60 -18.46
N HIS A 23 1.61 -7.41 -19.12
CA HIS A 23 1.56 -6.89 -20.47
C HIS A 23 2.09 -5.46 -20.55
N LEU A 24 1.65 -4.58 -19.65
CA LEU A 24 2.09 -3.19 -19.63
C LEU A 24 3.58 -3.05 -19.27
N LEU A 25 4.15 -3.92 -18.44
CA LEU A 25 5.60 -3.95 -18.19
C LEU A 25 6.38 -4.36 -19.43
N THR A 26 5.86 -5.30 -20.23
CA THR A 26 6.47 -5.68 -21.51
C THR A 26 6.38 -4.51 -22.49
N ALA A 27 5.21 -3.87 -22.60
CA ALA A 27 5.02 -2.68 -23.42
C ALA A 27 5.99 -1.55 -23.03
N SER A 28 6.16 -1.28 -21.72
CA SER A 28 7.07 -0.26 -21.20
C SER A 28 8.55 -0.55 -21.47
N LYS A 29 8.94 -1.82 -21.60
CA LYS A 29 10.31 -2.19 -22.02
C LYS A 29 10.54 -1.93 -23.51
N LEU A 30 9.50 -2.11 -24.32
CA LEU A 30 9.55 -1.89 -25.76
C LEU A 30 9.54 -0.39 -26.11
N GLU A 31 8.72 0.39 -25.40
CA GLU A 31 8.62 1.85 -25.57
C GLU A 31 8.72 2.55 -24.20
N PRO A 32 9.94 2.80 -23.72
CA PRO A 32 10.16 3.38 -22.38
C PRO A 32 9.72 4.84 -22.25
N THR A 33 9.50 5.56 -23.35
CA THR A 33 9.15 6.98 -23.34
C THR A 33 7.69 7.24 -23.70
N ASP A 34 6.86 6.20 -23.79
CA ASP A 34 5.42 6.35 -24.00
C ASP A 34 4.73 6.72 -22.67
N GLU A 35 4.14 7.92 -22.62
CA GLU A 35 3.44 8.41 -21.43
C GLU A 35 2.17 7.60 -21.12
N LYS A 36 1.49 7.07 -22.13
CA LYS A 36 0.21 6.37 -21.99
C LYS A 36 0.42 5.01 -21.36
N ILE A 37 1.46 4.28 -21.79
CA ILE A 37 1.85 3.00 -21.17
C ILE A 37 2.18 3.21 -19.69
N ARG A 38 2.89 4.31 -19.36
CA ARG A 38 3.23 4.65 -17.97
C ARG A 38 1.99 5.04 -17.16
N ASN A 39 1.08 5.83 -17.71
CA ASN A 39 -0.19 6.15 -17.05
C ASN A 39 -1.01 4.89 -16.76
N ASP A 40 -1.12 3.97 -17.72
CA ASP A 40 -1.85 2.72 -17.52
C ASP A 40 -1.19 1.82 -16.47
N LEU A 41 0.15 1.77 -16.41
CA LEU A 41 0.87 1.12 -15.30
C LEU A 41 0.52 1.78 -13.96
N GLY A 42 0.47 3.10 -13.91
CA GLY A 42 0.07 3.85 -12.72
C GLY A 42 -1.32 3.46 -12.23
N VAL A 43 -2.29 3.39 -13.14
CA VAL A 43 -3.67 2.97 -12.84
C VAL A 43 -3.72 1.52 -12.34
N VAL A 44 -3.03 0.61 -13.01
CA VAL A 44 -2.97 -0.80 -12.60
C VAL A 44 -2.33 -0.94 -11.22
N TYR A 45 -1.27 -0.20 -10.90
CA TYR A 45 -0.67 -0.20 -9.56
C TYR A 45 -1.64 0.36 -8.50
N LEU A 46 -2.42 1.40 -8.80
CA LEU A 46 -3.44 1.90 -7.86
C LEU A 46 -4.52 0.86 -7.57
N ASN A 47 -4.99 0.15 -8.59
CA ASN A 47 -5.98 -0.91 -8.42
C ASN A 47 -5.45 -2.05 -7.53
N GLN A 48 -4.13 -2.25 -7.51
CA GLN A 48 -3.45 -3.20 -6.63
C GLN A 48 -3.04 -2.61 -5.27
N LEU A 49 -3.43 -1.37 -4.94
CA LEU A 49 -3.03 -0.64 -3.71
C LEU A 49 -1.52 -0.38 -3.59
N LYS A 50 -0.78 -0.47 -4.69
CA LYS A 50 0.66 -0.23 -4.77
C LYS A 50 0.96 1.25 -5.00
N LEU A 51 0.68 2.06 -3.99
CA LEU A 51 0.63 3.53 -4.09
C LEU A 51 1.96 4.17 -4.53
N GLU A 52 3.10 3.73 -3.99
CA GLU A 52 4.41 4.29 -4.36
C GLU A 52 4.78 4.00 -5.81
N GLN A 53 4.50 2.78 -6.27
CA GLN A 53 4.76 2.38 -7.66
C GLN A 53 3.84 3.12 -8.63
N ALA A 54 2.58 3.30 -8.25
CA ALA A 54 1.65 4.11 -9.01
C ALA A 54 2.16 5.55 -9.14
N ARG A 55 2.51 6.18 -8.01
CA ARG A 55 3.03 7.55 -7.96
C ARG A 55 4.24 7.73 -8.87
N PHE A 56 5.20 6.79 -8.83
CA PHE A 56 6.37 6.84 -9.68
C PHE A 56 6.00 6.87 -11.17
N GLN A 57 5.13 5.95 -11.62
CA GLN A 57 4.76 5.87 -13.03
C GLN A 57 4.04 7.14 -13.52
N PHE A 58 3.15 7.69 -12.69
CA PHE A 58 2.46 8.94 -12.98
C PHE A 58 3.40 10.13 -13.08
N LEU A 59 4.38 10.25 -12.17
CA LEU A 59 5.37 11.32 -12.25
C LEU A 59 6.22 11.21 -13.52
N THR A 60 6.68 10.01 -13.88
CA THR A 60 7.43 9.83 -15.13
C THR A 60 6.58 10.12 -16.37
N ALA A 61 5.30 9.76 -16.37
CA ALA A 61 4.39 10.11 -17.46
C ALA A 61 4.22 11.65 -17.58
N MET A 62 4.16 12.37 -16.45
CA MET A 62 4.13 13.84 -16.45
C MET A 62 5.42 14.46 -16.98
N GLU A 63 6.57 13.90 -16.65
CA GLU A 63 7.86 14.36 -17.16
C GLU A 63 7.97 14.19 -18.69
N LEU A 64 7.37 13.13 -19.24
CA LEU A 64 7.36 12.86 -20.68
C LEU A 64 6.35 13.72 -21.45
N LYS A 65 5.11 13.82 -20.96
CA LYS A 65 4.05 14.70 -21.49
C LYS A 65 3.23 15.32 -20.36
N PRO A 66 3.49 16.59 -20.01
CA PRO A 66 2.83 17.25 -18.89
C PRO A 66 1.31 17.44 -19.06
N SER A 67 0.86 17.72 -20.28
CA SER A 67 -0.53 18.13 -20.55
C SER A 67 -1.55 16.98 -20.41
N ASP A 68 -1.21 15.76 -20.85
CA ASP A 68 -2.11 14.60 -20.75
C ASP A 68 -2.03 13.92 -19.38
N SER A 69 -0.85 13.91 -18.77
CA SER A 69 -0.61 13.18 -17.52
C SER A 69 -1.17 13.90 -16.29
N LEU A 70 -1.27 15.24 -16.30
CA LEU A 70 -1.80 15.99 -15.15
C LEU A 70 -3.24 15.57 -14.78
N ALA A 71 -4.08 15.30 -15.78
CA ALA A 71 -5.44 14.81 -15.56
C ALA A 71 -5.43 13.42 -14.91
N ALA A 72 -4.61 12.51 -15.42
CA ALA A 72 -4.45 11.16 -14.88
C ALA A 72 -3.90 11.15 -13.44
N VAL A 73 -2.95 12.03 -13.11
CA VAL A 73 -2.37 12.15 -11.75
C VAL A 73 -3.38 12.70 -10.76
N THR A 74 -4.18 13.68 -11.18
CA THR A 74 -5.23 14.25 -10.33
C THR A 74 -6.29 13.19 -9.99
N ASP A 75 -6.71 12.40 -10.98
CA ASP A 75 -7.62 11.28 -10.78
C ASP A 75 -7.02 10.18 -9.91
N ALA A 76 -5.74 9.86 -10.12
CA ALA A 76 -4.98 8.92 -9.31
C ALA A 76 -4.92 9.32 -7.83
N GLN A 77 -4.63 10.59 -7.54
CA GLN A 77 -4.65 11.14 -6.18
C GLN A 77 -6.06 11.11 -5.57
N ALA A 78 -7.09 11.46 -6.34
CA ALA A 78 -8.47 11.40 -5.87
C ALA A 78 -8.89 9.97 -5.50
N ARG A 79 -8.48 8.97 -6.28
CA ARG A 79 -8.70 7.55 -6.00
C ARG A 79 -7.93 7.08 -4.76
N ALA A 80 -6.64 7.43 -4.66
CA ALA A 80 -5.82 7.09 -3.50
C ALA A 80 -6.37 7.71 -2.19
N ALA A 81 -6.85 8.96 -2.25
CA ALA A 81 -7.46 9.61 -1.10
C ALA A 81 -8.77 8.93 -0.64
N LYS A 82 -9.59 8.44 -1.58
CA LYS A 82 -10.79 7.65 -1.25
C LYS A 82 -10.45 6.32 -0.59
N ILE A 83 -9.39 5.65 -1.06
CA ILE A 83 -8.88 4.41 -0.45
C ILE A 83 -8.41 4.68 0.98
N GLY A 84 -7.60 5.72 1.20
CA GLY A 84 -7.10 6.09 2.54
C GLY A 84 -8.22 6.46 3.51
N LYS A 85 -9.26 7.16 3.06
CA LYS A 85 -10.43 7.51 3.89
C LYS A 85 -11.33 6.31 4.21
N SER A 86 -11.41 5.32 3.34
CA SER A 86 -12.19 4.09 3.57
C SER A 86 -11.48 3.12 4.53
N GLN A 87 -10.14 3.18 4.57
CA GLN A 87 -9.29 2.40 5.49
C GLN A 87 -9.09 3.09 6.85
N ALA A 88 -9.62 4.31 7.04
CA ALA A 88 -9.63 4.96 8.34
C ALA A 88 -10.65 4.26 9.24
N THR A 89 -10.28 3.10 9.78
CA THR A 89 -10.95 2.51 10.94
C THR A 89 -11.09 3.62 11.99
N PRO A 90 -12.30 3.91 12.50
CA PRO A 90 -12.44 4.80 13.62
C PRO A 90 -11.77 4.13 14.82
N LEU A 91 -10.52 4.51 15.09
CA LEU A 91 -9.80 4.25 16.34
C LEU A 91 -10.45 5.11 17.44
N ALA A 92 -11.73 4.89 17.69
CA ALA A 92 -12.53 5.61 18.68
C ALA A 92 -13.56 4.64 19.28
N SER A 93 -13.11 3.48 19.75
CA SER A 93 -13.91 2.58 20.61
C SER A 93 -12.99 1.56 21.31
N VAL A 94 -11.94 2.05 21.98
CA VAL A 94 -11.42 1.34 23.17
C VAL A 94 -11.30 2.36 24.29
N GLU A 95 -12.40 3.06 24.56
CA GLU A 95 -12.63 3.58 25.90
C GLU A 95 -13.14 2.39 26.73
N ARG A 96 -12.23 1.77 27.47
CA ARG A 96 -12.59 1.05 28.68
C ARG A 96 -11.48 1.22 29.70
N VAL A 97 -11.58 2.36 30.37
CA VAL A 97 -10.99 2.61 31.68
C VAL A 97 -11.31 1.42 32.58
N ALA A 98 -10.28 0.76 33.11
CA ALA A 98 -10.40 -0.12 34.26
C ALA A 98 -9.26 0.24 35.23
N PRO A 99 -9.58 0.55 36.51
CA PRO A 99 -8.63 1.09 37.46
C PRO A 99 -7.68 0.02 38.01
N LEU A 100 -6.55 0.50 38.54
CA LEU A 100 -5.53 -0.27 39.26
C LEU A 100 -6.18 -1.29 40.21
N ARG A 101 -5.77 -2.56 40.11
CA ARG A 101 -6.01 -3.56 41.15
C ARG A 101 -4.70 -3.75 41.91
N ASP A 102 -4.73 -3.38 43.18
CA ASP A 102 -3.75 -3.74 44.20
C ASP A 102 -3.39 -5.23 44.09
N ALA A 103 -2.12 -5.51 43.81
CA ALA A 103 -1.53 -6.83 44.01
C ALA A 103 -0.69 -6.78 45.30
N PRO A 104 -0.90 -7.68 46.28
CA PRO A 104 -0.06 -7.73 47.47
C PRO A 104 1.31 -8.32 47.12
N LEU A 105 2.38 -7.72 47.66
CA LEU A 105 3.75 -8.22 47.58
C LEU A 105 3.86 -9.58 48.28
N PRO A 106 4.58 -10.57 47.72
CA PRO A 106 4.85 -11.81 48.44
C PRO A 106 5.87 -11.54 49.55
N GLU A 107 5.38 -11.70 50.78
CA GLU A 107 6.14 -11.80 52.02
C GLU A 107 7.15 -12.96 51.91
N GLN A 108 8.44 -12.65 51.77
CA GLN A 108 9.50 -13.64 51.94
C GLN A 108 9.89 -13.67 53.41
N THR A 109 9.15 -14.48 54.17
CA THR A 109 9.42 -14.80 55.56
C THR A 109 10.82 -15.41 55.70
N ASP A 110 11.64 -14.74 56.49
CA ASP A 110 12.89 -15.21 57.07
C ASP A 110 12.64 -16.54 57.83
N ARG A 111 13.34 -17.62 57.46
CA ARG A 111 13.50 -18.80 58.30
C ARG A 111 14.97 -19.16 58.42
N GLN A 112 15.59 -18.54 59.43
CA GLN A 112 16.62 -19.17 60.26
C GLN A 112 16.20 -20.57 60.70
N SER A 113 16.99 -21.61 60.34
CA SER A 113 17.35 -22.74 61.22
C SER A 113 18.14 -23.78 60.42
N THR A 114 19.45 -23.92 60.66
CA THR A 114 20.08 -24.95 61.51
C THR A 114 20.50 -26.22 60.75
N GLY A 115 21.72 -26.71 61.01
CA GLY A 115 22.16 -28.06 60.62
C GLY A 115 23.44 -28.11 59.77
N VAL A 116 24.63 -27.92 60.36
CA VAL A 116 25.56 -28.99 60.80
C VAL A 116 26.52 -29.51 59.71
N ARG A 117 27.80 -29.21 59.95
CA ARG A 117 29.11 -29.84 59.62
C ARG A 117 29.12 -31.30 59.12
N PRO A 118 30.21 -31.74 58.44
CA PRO A 118 31.52 -31.99 59.10
C PRO A 118 32.55 -30.86 58.96
#